data_AF-A0A6A5HN31-F1
#
_entry.id   AF-A0A6A5HN31-F1
#
_cell.length_a   1.000
_cell.length_b   1.000
_cell.length_c   1.000
_cell.angle_alpha   90.00
_cell.angle_beta   90.00
_cell.angle_gamma   90.00
#
_symmetry.space_group_name_H-M   'P 1'
#
loop_
_entity.id
_entity.type
_entity.pdbx_description
1 polymer ?
#
loop_
_entity_poly.entity_id
_entity_poly.type
_entity_poly.pdbx_seq_one_letter_code
_entity_poly.pdbx_strand_id
1 'polypeptide(L)'
;MPTALSYPGLRCVLEFLDPMKRIHIVSRNHSLRTIEKTIPLNIKDFGISRNRLKLNDCVIKNDTNNELQFKDRREKNFRRTWSSNLNLEETMKKLLDSYLGFRLKIYVNCFLFSTKIPKFLPQNFILQANELECCSDYIEQFLPIIDPSSFPLKKLHIAISEPDYLNHPVLTSSKELIVSINGCDGVTQLINQINTNKRVTFETYCFYTKDPVILIRNWMKNGKEIGTSFKFHDYEDNGVMHLLLKELKEFKTESDHHSRVTPILRVPINSFSEIHVSKDSEDYIVMEVVPTTSKRDNDATEDPCSSDRARQSRTPF
;
A
#
# COMPACT_ATOMS: atom_id res chain seq x y z
N MET A 1 -3.67 -11.40 -47.66
CA MET A 1 -2.75 -11.44 -46.51
C MET A 1 -3.31 -10.56 -45.42
N PRO A 2 -3.20 -10.92 -44.13
CA PRO A 2 -3.64 -10.02 -43.06
C PRO A 2 -2.78 -8.75 -43.09
N THR A 3 -3.44 -7.59 -43.00
CA THR A 3 -2.79 -6.28 -42.97
C THR A 3 -1.91 -6.19 -41.73
N ALA A 4 -0.62 -5.87 -41.91
CA ALA A 4 0.28 -5.66 -40.78
C ALA A 4 -0.20 -4.47 -39.92
N LEU A 5 -0.04 -4.56 -38.60
CA LEU A 5 -0.35 -3.44 -37.71
C LEU A 5 0.50 -2.22 -38.07
N SER A 6 -0.13 -1.04 -38.06
CA SER A 6 0.58 0.23 -38.20
C SER A 6 1.54 0.46 -37.03
N TYR A 7 2.54 1.33 -37.21
CA TYR A 7 3.47 1.67 -36.14
C TYR A 7 2.78 2.13 -34.83
N PRO A 8 1.77 3.03 -34.87
CA PRO A 8 1.01 3.38 -33.66
C PRO A 8 0.27 2.19 -33.05
N GLY A 9 -0.32 1.33 -33.87
CA GLY A 9 -1.02 0.13 -33.40
C GLY A 9 -0.09 -0.85 -32.70
N LEU A 10 1.08 -1.10 -33.30
CA LEU A 10 2.12 -1.94 -32.71
C LEU A 10 2.65 -1.37 -31.38
N ARG A 11 2.86 -0.05 -31.33
CA ARG A 11 3.30 0.64 -30.10
C ARG A 11 2.28 0.46 -28.98
N CYS A 12 1.00 0.68 -29.27
CA CYS A 12 -0.10 0.49 -28.32
C CYS A 12 -0.14 -0.97 -27.82
N VAL A 13 -0.10 -1.96 -28.72
CA VAL A 13 -0.11 -3.37 -28.34
C VAL A 13 1.08 -3.71 -27.43
N LEU A 14 2.30 -3.25 -27.75
CA LEU A 14 3.48 -3.49 -26.93
C LEU A 14 3.43 -2.78 -25.56
N GLU A 15 2.77 -1.62 -25.47
CA GLU A 15 2.64 -0.88 -24.21
C GLU A 15 1.77 -1.59 -23.19
N PHE A 16 0.68 -2.23 -23.63
CA PHE A 16 -0.28 -2.91 -22.76
C PHE A 16 -0.06 -4.43 -22.66
N LEU A 17 0.92 -4.99 -23.38
CA LEU A 17 1.33 -6.37 -23.22
C LEU A 17 2.02 -6.58 -21.87
N ASP A 18 1.73 -7.71 -21.23
CA ASP A 18 2.46 -8.16 -20.04
C ASP A 18 3.98 -8.11 -20.30
N PRO A 19 4.78 -7.51 -19.40
CA PRO A 19 6.22 -7.34 -19.55
C PRO A 19 6.96 -8.60 -20.01
N MET A 20 6.65 -9.76 -19.42
CA MET A 20 7.33 -11.01 -19.74
C MET A 20 6.98 -11.48 -21.16
N LYS A 21 5.71 -11.42 -21.53
CA LYS A 21 5.25 -11.74 -22.90
C LYS A 21 5.85 -10.80 -23.93
N ARG A 22 5.87 -9.49 -23.63
CA ARG A 22 6.45 -8.45 -24.47
C ARG A 22 7.93 -8.72 -24.73
N ILE A 23 8.71 -8.94 -23.66
CA ILE A 23 10.16 -9.24 -23.76
C ILE A 23 10.38 -10.53 -24.55
N HIS A 24 9.56 -11.57 -24.33
CA HIS A 24 9.64 -12.81 -25.08
C HIS A 24 9.40 -12.62 -26.59
N ILE A 25 8.34 -11.93 -26.97
CA ILE A 25 8.02 -11.64 -28.38
C ILE A 25 9.16 -10.87 -29.05
N VAL A 26 9.65 -9.82 -28.38
CA VAL A 26 10.70 -8.94 -28.90
C VAL A 26 12.07 -9.60 -28.94
N SER A 27 12.33 -10.57 -28.05
CA SER A 27 13.55 -11.37 -28.13
C SER A 27 13.67 -12.15 -29.44
N ARG A 28 12.55 -12.48 -30.10
CA ARG A 28 12.49 -13.25 -31.34
C ARG A 28 12.34 -12.39 -32.60
N ASN A 29 12.18 -11.07 -32.45
CA ASN A 29 11.98 -10.17 -33.58
C ASN A 29 12.84 -8.91 -33.45
N HIS A 30 13.82 -8.78 -34.35
CA HIS A 30 14.79 -7.68 -34.29
C HIS A 30 14.16 -6.30 -34.54
N SER A 31 13.21 -6.18 -35.48
CA SER A 31 12.58 -4.88 -35.78
C SER A 31 11.73 -4.37 -34.62
N LEU A 32 11.14 -5.27 -33.82
CA LEU A 32 10.42 -4.91 -32.61
C LEU A 32 11.35 -4.41 -31.50
N ARG A 33 12.61 -4.86 -31.42
CA ARG A 33 13.54 -4.47 -30.33
C ARG A 33 13.75 -2.97 -30.26
N THR A 34 13.92 -2.31 -31.40
CA THR A 34 14.17 -0.87 -31.46
C THR A 34 12.96 -0.09 -30.94
N ILE A 35 11.76 -0.46 -31.40
CA ILE A 35 10.51 0.20 -30.99
C ILE A 35 10.23 -0.06 -29.51
N GLU A 36 10.40 -1.30 -29.09
CA GLU A 36 10.08 -1.77 -27.75
C GLU A 36 10.87 -1.07 -26.66
N LYS A 37 12.13 -0.67 -26.92
CA LYS A 37 12.94 0.09 -25.96
C LYS A 37 12.51 1.55 -25.79
N THR A 38 11.78 2.12 -26.75
CA THR A 38 11.22 3.49 -26.65
C THR A 38 9.95 3.55 -25.81
N ILE A 39 9.29 2.41 -25.61
CA ILE A 39 8.04 2.32 -24.87
C ILE A 39 8.38 2.04 -23.40
N PRO A 40 7.80 2.80 -22.44
CA PRO A 40 7.98 2.51 -21.03
C PRO A 40 7.61 1.07 -20.67
N LEU A 41 8.22 0.56 -19.61
CA LEU A 41 7.88 -0.75 -19.06
C LEU A 41 7.00 -0.55 -17.83
N ASN A 42 5.76 -1.02 -17.91
CA ASN A 42 4.80 -0.98 -16.80
C ASN A 42 4.79 -2.35 -16.12
N ILE A 43 5.32 -2.41 -14.89
CA ILE A 43 5.44 -3.64 -14.10
C ILE A 43 4.50 -3.52 -12.91
N LYS A 44 3.73 -4.57 -12.63
CA LYS A 44 2.89 -4.59 -11.43
C LYS A 44 3.74 -4.80 -10.20
N ASP A 45 4.50 -5.88 -10.15
CA ASP A 45 5.34 -6.25 -9.01
C ASP A 45 6.78 -6.42 -9.49
N PHE A 46 7.68 -5.55 -9.06
CA PHE A 46 9.10 -5.65 -9.38
C PHE A 46 9.89 -5.91 -8.11
N GLY A 47 10.75 -6.92 -8.10
CA GLY A 47 11.63 -7.17 -6.96
C GLY A 47 13.01 -7.61 -7.42
N ILE A 48 14.04 -7.15 -6.71
CA ILE A 48 15.43 -7.46 -7.04
C ILE A 48 16.23 -7.77 -5.78
N SER A 49 17.01 -8.84 -5.82
CA SER A 49 17.98 -9.19 -4.77
C SER A 49 19.21 -9.83 -5.40
N ARG A 50 20.18 -10.23 -4.56
CA ARG A 50 21.47 -10.79 -4.99
C ARG A 50 21.35 -11.95 -6.00
N ASN A 51 20.33 -12.81 -5.87
CA ASN A 51 20.15 -14.00 -6.69
C ASN A 51 18.72 -14.18 -7.22
N ARG A 52 17.86 -13.16 -7.08
CA ARG A 52 16.45 -13.23 -7.43
C ARG A 52 15.99 -11.99 -8.19
N LEU A 53 15.19 -12.21 -9.21
CA LEU A 53 14.45 -11.19 -9.94
C LEU A 53 12.96 -11.57 -9.94
N LYS A 54 12.09 -10.67 -9.48
CA LYS A 54 10.64 -10.81 -9.55
C LYS A 54 10.10 -9.82 -10.58
N LEU A 55 9.32 -10.34 -11.52
CA LEU A 55 8.62 -9.58 -12.55
C LEU A 55 7.17 -10.10 -12.60
N ASN A 56 6.26 -9.34 -12.01
CA ASN A 56 4.86 -9.74 -11.80
C ASN A 56 4.81 -11.09 -11.07
N ASP A 57 4.11 -12.05 -11.68
CA ASP A 57 3.94 -13.42 -11.20
C ASP A 57 5.16 -14.33 -11.46
N CYS A 58 6.15 -13.86 -12.24
CA CYS A 58 7.35 -14.63 -12.55
C CYS A 58 8.47 -14.31 -11.56
N VAL A 59 9.02 -15.37 -10.96
CA VAL A 59 10.19 -15.31 -10.10
C VAL A 59 11.32 -16.07 -10.78
N ILE A 60 12.45 -15.41 -11.00
CA ILE A 60 13.67 -15.98 -11.54
C ILE A 60 14.68 -16.05 -10.41
N LYS A 61 15.20 -17.24 -10.12
CA LYS A 61 16.24 -17.49 -9.11
C LYS A 61 17.50 -18.05 -9.76
N ASN A 62 18.64 -17.74 -9.17
CA ASN A 62 19.93 -18.30 -9.53
C ASN A 62 20.63 -18.81 -8.26
N ASP A 63 20.31 -20.03 -7.85
CA ASP A 63 20.87 -20.64 -6.63
C ASP A 63 22.18 -21.39 -6.90
N THR A 64 22.38 -21.83 -8.14
CA THR A 64 23.57 -22.54 -8.62
C THR A 64 24.15 -21.78 -9.79
N ASN A 65 25.42 -21.37 -9.70
CA ASN A 65 26.10 -20.61 -10.75
C ASN A 65 25.79 -21.22 -12.14
N ASN A 66 25.16 -20.43 -13.02
CA ASN A 66 24.75 -20.74 -14.41
C ASN A 66 23.40 -21.44 -14.62
N GLU A 67 22.62 -21.76 -13.60
CA GLU A 67 21.26 -22.30 -13.76
C GLU A 67 20.19 -21.32 -13.27
N LEU A 68 19.41 -20.79 -14.21
CA LEU A 68 18.25 -19.95 -13.90
C LEU A 68 17.01 -20.82 -13.70
N GLN A 69 16.38 -20.68 -12.55
CA GLN A 69 15.11 -21.32 -12.22
C GLN A 69 13.98 -20.29 -12.33
N PHE A 70 13.01 -20.56 -13.20
CA PHE A 70 11.82 -19.76 -13.42
C PHE A 70 10.66 -20.42 -12.71
N LYS A 71 10.02 -19.70 -11.79
CA LYS A 71 8.78 -20.11 -11.13
C LYS A 71 7.68 -19.11 -11.52
N ASP A 72 6.61 -19.61 -12.10
CA ASP A 72 5.37 -18.86 -12.34
C ASP A 72 4.36 -19.11 -11.20
N ARG A 73 3.27 -18.33 -11.15
CA ARG A 73 2.17 -18.46 -10.17
C ARG A 73 1.55 -19.84 -10.11
N ARG A 74 1.62 -20.63 -11.18
CA ARG A 74 1.13 -22.03 -11.24
C ARG A 74 2.14 -23.06 -10.73
N GLU A 75 3.21 -22.61 -10.08
CA GLU A 75 4.33 -23.43 -9.60
C GLU A 75 5.04 -24.24 -10.68
N LYS A 76 4.86 -23.86 -11.95
CA LYS A 76 5.62 -24.43 -13.05
C LYS A 76 7.06 -23.97 -12.91
N ASN A 77 7.95 -24.95 -12.73
CA ASN A 77 9.38 -24.74 -12.62
C ASN A 77 10.02 -25.04 -13.98
N PHE A 78 10.64 -24.02 -14.58
CA PHE A 78 11.47 -24.18 -15.77
C PHE A 78 12.92 -23.88 -15.40
N ARG A 79 13.86 -24.66 -15.94
CA ARG A 79 15.28 -24.42 -15.75
C ARG A 79 15.93 -24.05 -17.06
N ARG A 80 16.83 -23.08 -17.02
CA ARG A 80 17.64 -22.70 -18.17
C ARG A 80 19.09 -22.55 -17.73
N THR A 81 19.94 -23.38 -18.30
CA THR A 81 21.39 -23.25 -18.14
C THR A 81 21.92 -22.24 -19.16
N TRP A 82 22.77 -21.32 -18.74
CA TRP A 82 23.54 -20.52 -19.67
C TRP A 82 24.80 -21.26 -20.11
N SER A 83 25.14 -21.13 -21.40
CA SER A 83 26.26 -21.83 -22.04
C SER A 83 27.64 -21.33 -21.59
N SER A 84 27.69 -20.22 -20.86
CA SER A 84 28.91 -19.59 -20.36
C SER A 84 29.03 -19.77 -18.86
N ASN A 85 30.21 -20.14 -18.37
CA ASN A 85 30.56 -20.20 -16.94
C ASN A 85 30.64 -18.80 -16.32
N LEU A 86 29.50 -18.15 -16.11
CA LEU A 86 29.40 -16.85 -15.46
C LEU A 86 29.32 -17.03 -13.95
N ASN A 87 29.81 -16.03 -13.23
CA ASN A 87 29.52 -15.94 -11.81
C ASN A 87 28.08 -15.42 -11.58
N LEU A 88 27.61 -15.47 -10.33
CA LEU A 88 26.27 -15.00 -9.94
C LEU A 88 26.00 -13.54 -10.36
N GLU A 89 26.96 -12.66 -10.15
CA GLU A 89 26.81 -11.21 -10.40
C GLU A 89 26.68 -10.92 -11.90
N GLU A 90 27.56 -11.49 -12.73
CA GLU A 90 27.48 -11.43 -14.19
C GLU A 90 26.17 -12.03 -14.71
N THR A 91 25.73 -13.11 -14.07
CA THR A 91 24.50 -13.79 -14.46
C THR A 91 23.28 -12.89 -14.20
N MET A 92 23.19 -12.34 -12.99
CA MET A 92 22.10 -11.45 -12.62
C MET A 92 22.15 -10.12 -13.40
N LYS A 93 23.34 -9.61 -13.71
CA LYS A 93 23.52 -8.44 -14.59
C LYS A 93 22.94 -8.69 -15.98
N LYS A 94 23.37 -9.78 -16.64
CA LYS A 94 22.84 -10.16 -17.97
C LYS A 94 21.33 -10.38 -17.93
N LEU A 95 20.81 -10.94 -16.83
CA LEU A 95 19.38 -11.15 -16.64
C LEU A 95 18.66 -9.80 -16.61
N LEU A 96 19.11 -8.89 -15.75
CA LEU A 96 18.54 -7.55 -15.64
C LEU A 96 18.59 -6.80 -16.98
N ASP A 97 19.72 -6.84 -17.68
CA ASP A 97 19.91 -6.23 -18.99
C ASP A 97 18.97 -6.82 -20.05
N SER A 98 18.69 -8.13 -19.97
CA SER A 98 17.79 -8.80 -20.91
C SER A 98 16.33 -8.41 -20.71
N TYR A 99 15.89 -8.23 -19.46
CA TYR A 99 14.50 -7.93 -19.14
C TYR A 99 14.21 -6.42 -19.14
N LEU A 100 15.01 -5.66 -18.39
CA LEU A 100 14.87 -4.23 -18.28
C LEU A 100 15.63 -3.56 -19.43
N GLY A 101 16.90 -3.91 -19.61
CA GLY A 101 17.82 -3.21 -20.53
C GLY A 101 17.96 -1.71 -20.20
N PHE A 102 18.67 -0.96 -21.04
CA PHE A 102 18.84 0.49 -20.90
C PHE A 102 17.57 1.27 -21.29
N ARG A 103 16.44 1.03 -20.61
CA ARG A 103 15.22 1.82 -20.79
C ARG A 103 15.33 3.11 -19.98
N LEU A 104 14.82 4.20 -20.57
CA LEU A 104 14.76 5.50 -19.90
C LEU A 104 13.65 5.58 -18.85
N LYS A 105 12.59 4.75 -18.96
CA LYS A 105 11.41 4.85 -18.11
C LYS A 105 10.88 3.46 -17.70
N ILE A 106 10.92 3.18 -16.41
CA ILE A 106 10.36 1.98 -15.78
C ILE A 106 9.35 2.44 -14.75
N TYR A 107 8.10 2.04 -14.93
CA TYR A 107 7.00 2.29 -14.01
C TYR A 107 6.67 1.00 -13.28
N VAL A 108 6.62 1.07 -11.96
CA VAL A 108 6.35 -0.07 -11.09
C VAL A 108 5.16 0.25 -10.19
N ASN A 109 4.18 -0.64 -10.10
CA ASN A 109 3.13 -0.44 -9.09
C ASN A 109 3.67 -0.71 -7.69
N CYS A 110 4.19 -1.92 -7.44
CA CYS A 110 4.83 -2.30 -6.17
C CYS A 110 6.29 -2.70 -6.39
N PHE A 111 7.20 -1.97 -5.76
CA PHE A 111 8.63 -2.28 -5.75
C PHE A 111 9.00 -3.00 -4.44
N LEU A 112 9.55 -4.21 -4.54
CA LEU A 112 9.87 -5.07 -3.40
C LEU A 112 11.39 -5.17 -3.21
N PHE A 113 11.86 -4.83 -2.01
CA PHE A 113 13.27 -4.71 -1.72
C PHE A 113 13.63 -5.01 -0.26
N SER A 114 14.11 -6.22 0.02
CA SER A 114 14.41 -6.68 1.39
C SER A 114 15.88 -6.99 1.65
N THR A 115 16.78 -6.62 0.73
CA THR A 115 18.23 -6.91 0.84
C THR A 115 19.04 -5.71 0.38
N LYS A 116 20.34 -5.65 0.69
CA LYS A 116 21.25 -4.63 0.12
C LYS A 116 21.14 -4.50 -1.40
N ILE A 117 21.39 -3.30 -1.92
CA ILE A 117 21.37 -3.06 -3.37
C ILE A 117 22.42 -3.98 -4.02
N PRO A 118 22.03 -4.80 -5.00
CA PRO A 118 22.99 -5.62 -5.69
C PRO A 118 23.99 -4.76 -6.47
N LYS A 119 25.29 -5.06 -6.36
CA LYS A 119 26.38 -4.33 -7.04
C LYS A 119 26.25 -4.30 -8.57
N PHE A 120 25.56 -5.29 -9.14
CA PHE A 120 25.29 -5.36 -10.57
C PHE A 120 24.21 -4.38 -11.06
N LEU A 121 23.50 -3.70 -10.16
CA LEU A 121 22.52 -2.69 -10.54
C LEU A 121 23.25 -1.48 -11.17
N PRO A 122 22.83 -0.99 -12.34
CA PRO A 122 23.44 0.19 -12.94
C PRO A 122 23.35 1.41 -12.02
N GLN A 123 24.39 2.24 -11.97
CA GLN A 123 24.45 3.41 -11.09
C GLN A 123 23.36 4.46 -11.40
N ASN A 124 22.88 4.50 -12.64
CA ASN A 124 21.82 5.38 -13.12
C ASN A 124 20.46 4.66 -13.24
N PHE A 125 20.29 3.53 -12.56
CA PHE A 125 19.02 2.82 -12.54
C PHE A 125 18.02 3.58 -11.68
N ILE A 126 16.98 4.13 -12.33
CA ILE A 126 15.91 4.87 -11.68
C ILE A 126 14.57 4.29 -12.14
N LEU A 127 13.65 4.07 -11.22
CA LEU A 127 12.27 3.65 -11.49
C LEU A 127 11.28 4.58 -10.80
N GLN A 128 10.08 4.70 -11.35
CA GLN A 128 8.97 5.36 -10.66
C GLN A 128 8.06 4.31 -10.04
N ALA A 129 7.77 4.43 -8.74
CA ALA A 129 6.98 3.48 -7.97
C ALA A 129 5.73 4.11 -7.37
N ASN A 130 4.61 3.39 -7.33
CA ASN A 130 3.44 3.80 -6.54
C ASN A 130 3.54 3.30 -5.09
N GLU A 131 4.04 2.08 -4.93
CA GLU A 131 4.08 1.32 -3.70
C GLU A 131 5.48 0.75 -3.51
N LEU A 132 5.87 0.59 -2.25
CA LEU A 132 7.18 0.08 -1.86
C LEU A 132 7.02 -0.90 -0.70
N GLU A 133 7.71 -2.03 -0.78
CA GLU A 133 7.83 -3.02 0.29
C GLU A 133 9.31 -3.19 0.63
N CYS A 134 9.74 -2.85 1.86
CA CYS A 134 11.14 -2.88 2.24
C CYS A 134 11.43 -3.17 3.72
N CYS A 135 12.70 -3.43 4.05
CA CYS A 135 13.19 -3.42 5.43
C CYS A 135 13.79 -2.05 5.77
N SER A 136 13.61 -1.57 7.00
CA SER A 136 14.17 -0.32 7.51
C SER A 136 15.68 -0.20 7.30
N ASP A 137 16.40 -1.30 7.46
CA ASP A 137 17.88 -1.35 7.37
C ASP A 137 18.42 -0.97 5.99
N TYR A 138 17.56 -0.96 4.97
CA TYR A 138 17.92 -0.66 3.59
C TYR A 138 17.23 0.57 3.03
N ILE A 139 16.53 1.35 3.87
CA ILE A 139 15.70 2.46 3.40
C ILE A 139 16.51 3.51 2.64
N GLU A 140 17.59 3.97 3.24
CA GLU A 140 18.50 4.97 2.68
C GLU A 140 19.18 4.49 1.39
N GLN A 141 19.43 3.18 1.29
CA GLN A 141 20.11 2.62 0.13
C GLN A 141 19.24 2.68 -1.11
N PHE A 142 17.92 2.53 -1.00
CA PHE A 142 17.04 2.51 -2.17
C PHE A 142 16.58 3.91 -2.63
N LEU A 143 16.62 4.94 -1.78
CA LEU A 143 16.16 6.28 -2.17
C LEU A 143 16.76 6.78 -3.50
N PRO A 144 18.06 6.58 -3.78
CA PRO A 144 18.67 7.00 -5.05
C PRO A 144 18.14 6.28 -6.30
N ILE A 145 17.51 5.11 -6.16
CA ILE A 145 17.00 4.32 -7.30
C ILE A 145 15.51 4.55 -7.57
N ILE A 146 14.82 5.34 -6.75
CA ILE A 146 13.42 5.71 -6.92
C ILE A 146 13.35 7.16 -7.43
N ASP A 147 12.62 7.37 -8.52
CA ASP A 147 12.39 8.70 -9.08
C ASP A 147 11.66 9.57 -8.05
N PRO A 148 12.13 10.81 -7.79
CA PRO A 148 11.51 11.71 -6.82
C PRO A 148 10.02 11.96 -7.04
N SER A 149 9.52 11.85 -8.28
CA SER A 149 8.08 11.96 -8.59
C SER A 149 7.21 10.84 -8.01
N SER A 150 7.83 9.78 -7.49
CA SER A 150 7.16 8.69 -6.76
C SER A 150 6.68 9.10 -5.38
N PHE A 151 7.24 10.18 -4.80
CA PHE A 151 6.93 10.61 -3.45
C PHE A 151 5.87 11.73 -3.42
N PRO A 152 4.95 11.70 -2.44
CA PRO A 152 4.76 10.65 -1.44
C PRO A 152 4.18 9.38 -2.06
N LEU A 153 4.68 8.22 -1.61
CA LEU A 153 4.19 6.91 -2.05
C LEU A 153 2.71 6.74 -1.71
N LYS A 154 1.98 6.03 -2.58
CA LYS A 154 0.58 5.67 -2.33
C LYS A 154 0.48 4.68 -1.17
N LYS A 155 1.40 3.71 -1.13
CA LYS A 155 1.47 2.69 -0.08
C LYS A 155 2.92 2.37 0.24
N LEU A 156 3.24 2.26 1.52
CA LEU A 156 4.54 1.83 1.99
C LEU A 156 4.35 0.67 2.97
N HIS A 157 4.93 -0.48 2.67
CA HIS A 157 5.03 -1.61 3.56
C HIS A 157 6.46 -1.71 4.06
N ILE A 158 6.66 -1.56 5.36
CA ILE A 158 7.98 -1.59 5.96
C ILE A 158 8.08 -2.59 7.10
N ALA A 159 9.16 -3.37 7.11
CA ALA A 159 9.61 -4.08 8.29
C ALA A 159 10.55 -3.18 9.09
N ILE A 160 10.24 -2.92 10.36
CA ILE A 160 11.03 -2.05 11.24
C ILE A 160 11.72 -2.91 12.31
N SER A 161 13.05 -2.84 12.33
CA SER A 161 13.90 -3.53 13.32
C SER A 161 14.35 -2.61 14.45
N GLU A 162 14.40 -1.29 14.22
CA GLU A 162 14.89 -0.30 15.18
C GLU A 162 13.95 0.92 15.24
N PRO A 163 13.68 1.47 16.45
CA PRO A 163 12.78 2.62 16.62
C PRO A 163 13.21 3.91 15.90
N ASP A 164 14.50 4.10 15.61
CA ASP A 164 14.99 5.35 15.03
C ASP A 164 14.44 5.61 13.61
N TYR A 165 14.10 4.54 12.88
CA TYR A 165 13.52 4.66 11.54
C TYR A 165 12.08 5.21 11.54
N LEU A 166 11.38 5.20 12.68
CA LEU A 166 9.96 5.59 12.76
C LEU A 166 9.71 7.03 12.29
N ASN A 167 10.71 7.91 12.39
CA ASN A 167 10.61 9.32 12.00
C ASN A 167 11.13 9.61 10.58
N HIS A 168 11.49 8.57 9.82
CA HIS A 168 12.06 8.75 8.49
C HIS A 168 11.05 9.46 7.55
N PRO A 169 11.46 10.48 6.75
CA PRO A 169 10.55 11.28 5.92
C PRO A 169 9.67 10.48 4.95
N VAL A 170 10.19 9.37 4.43
CA VAL A 170 9.44 8.49 3.54
C VAL A 170 8.31 7.75 4.27
N LEU A 171 8.50 7.44 5.56
CA LEU A 171 7.45 6.84 6.39
C LEU A 171 6.36 7.87 6.65
N THR A 172 6.73 9.01 7.22
CA THR A 172 5.80 10.06 7.67
C THR A 172 5.01 10.74 6.55
N SER A 173 5.50 10.70 5.31
CA SER A 173 4.83 11.28 4.14
C SER A 173 3.93 10.32 3.35
N SER A 174 4.05 9.00 3.56
CA SER A 174 3.28 8.00 2.81
C SER A 174 1.77 8.12 3.05
N LYS A 175 0.96 7.85 2.02
CA LYS A 175 -0.52 7.97 2.13
C LYS A 175 -1.14 6.83 2.91
N GLU A 176 -0.59 5.64 2.78
CA GLU A 176 -0.95 4.43 3.53
C GLU A 176 0.33 3.74 3.97
N LEU A 177 0.43 3.45 5.25
CA LEU A 177 1.58 2.80 5.87
C LEU A 177 1.17 1.43 6.41
N ILE A 178 1.88 0.38 6.01
CA ILE A 178 1.80 -0.96 6.61
C ILE A 178 3.11 -1.21 7.33
N VAL A 179 3.02 -1.59 8.60
CA VAL A 179 4.19 -1.78 9.46
C VAL A 179 4.22 -3.21 9.99
N SER A 180 5.35 -3.86 9.79
CA SER A 180 5.75 -5.10 10.47
C SER A 180 6.85 -4.77 11.47
N ILE A 181 6.61 -4.98 12.77
CA ILE A 181 7.59 -4.64 13.83
C ILE A 181 8.14 -5.95 14.37
N ASN A 182 9.44 -6.19 14.16
CA ASN A 182 10.11 -7.39 14.65
C ASN A 182 10.88 -7.05 15.93
N GLY A 183 10.47 -7.63 17.06
CA GLY A 183 11.31 -7.66 18.28
C GLY A 183 11.42 -6.34 19.06
N CYS A 184 10.46 -5.42 18.94
CA CYS A 184 10.45 -4.18 19.73
C CYS A 184 9.16 -4.03 20.54
N ASP A 185 9.23 -3.36 21.69
CA ASP A 185 8.09 -2.70 22.38
C ASP A 185 7.51 -1.51 21.55
N GLY A 186 7.75 -1.53 20.24
CA GLY A 186 7.88 -0.36 19.35
C GLY A 186 6.57 0.25 18.89
N VAL A 187 5.44 -0.42 19.06
CA VAL A 187 4.12 0.13 18.70
C VAL A 187 3.81 1.35 19.56
N THR A 188 4.07 1.27 20.87
CA THR A 188 3.86 2.40 21.78
C THR A 188 4.79 3.57 21.43
N GLN A 189 6.00 3.31 20.93
CA GLN A 189 6.93 4.35 20.48
C GLN A 189 6.53 4.96 19.12
N LEU A 190 6.10 4.15 18.15
CA LEU A 190 5.52 4.60 16.87
C LEU A 190 4.25 5.44 17.09
N ILE A 191 3.47 5.10 18.12
CA ILE A 191 2.25 5.81 18.49
C ILE A 191 2.55 7.15 19.16
N ASN A 192 3.56 7.17 20.04
CA ASN A 192 3.90 8.34 20.84
C ASN A 192 4.78 9.34 20.08
N GLN A 193 5.58 8.87 19.11
CA GLN A 193 6.30 9.73 18.18
C GLN A 193 5.37 10.11 17.03
N ILE A 194 5.31 11.40 16.73
CA ILE A 194 4.37 12.11 15.84
C ILE A 194 4.18 11.39 14.50
N ASN A 195 3.34 10.36 14.48
CA ASN A 195 2.94 9.72 13.25
C ASN A 195 1.92 10.63 12.56
N THR A 196 2.41 11.36 11.55
CA THR A 196 1.61 12.20 10.66
C THR A 196 0.81 11.38 9.65
N ASN A 197 1.09 10.08 9.49
CA ASN A 197 0.31 9.22 8.63
C ASN A 197 -1.10 9.09 9.18
N LYS A 198 -2.07 9.41 8.33
CA LYS A 198 -3.49 9.24 8.65
C LYS A 198 -3.95 7.80 8.53
N ARG A 199 -3.25 6.96 7.77
CA ARG A 199 -3.67 5.57 7.50
C ARG A 199 -2.52 4.63 7.80
N VAL A 200 -2.67 3.86 8.87
CA VAL A 200 -1.64 2.94 9.35
C VAL A 200 -2.26 1.58 9.62
N THR A 201 -1.63 0.53 9.11
CA THR A 201 -2.01 -0.86 9.37
C THR A 201 -0.84 -1.58 10.02
N PHE A 202 -1.09 -2.18 11.17
CA PHE A 202 -0.13 -3.01 11.88
C PHE A 202 -0.37 -4.47 11.49
N GLU A 203 0.68 -5.14 11.01
CA GLU A 203 0.59 -6.56 10.71
C GLU A 203 0.45 -7.41 11.99
N THR A 204 0.03 -8.66 11.79
CA THR A 204 -0.14 -9.65 12.84
C THR A 204 1.18 -9.84 13.61
N TYR A 205 1.07 -10.05 14.93
CA TYR A 205 2.20 -10.27 15.85
C TYR A 205 3.16 -9.08 16.02
N CYS A 206 2.81 -7.91 15.49
CA CYS A 206 3.65 -6.71 15.59
C CYS A 206 3.31 -5.81 16.78
N PHE A 207 2.32 -6.17 17.60
CA PHE A 207 1.81 -5.35 18.71
C PHE A 207 1.23 -6.19 19.86
N TYR A 208 1.22 -5.61 21.06
CA TYR A 208 0.57 -6.20 22.22
C TYR A 208 -0.94 -5.95 22.20
N THR A 209 -1.71 -6.90 22.71
CA THR A 209 -3.17 -6.80 22.80
C THR A 209 -3.67 -5.52 23.51
N LYS A 210 -2.88 -4.96 24.42
CA LYS A 210 -3.17 -3.71 25.15
C LYS A 210 -2.91 -2.42 24.34
N ASP A 211 -2.14 -2.47 23.26
CA ASP A 211 -1.67 -1.27 22.56
C ASP A 211 -2.82 -0.45 21.95
N PRO A 212 -3.85 -1.06 21.32
CA PRO A 212 -5.01 -0.30 20.84
C PRO A 212 -5.77 0.44 21.96
N VAL A 213 -5.86 -0.14 23.16
CA VAL A 213 -6.50 0.51 24.32
C VAL A 213 -5.67 1.73 24.75
N ILE A 214 -4.35 1.57 24.84
CA ILE A 214 -3.42 2.66 25.19
C ILE A 214 -3.54 3.79 24.15
N LEU A 215 -3.60 3.44 22.86
CA LEU A 215 -3.74 4.38 21.76
C LEU A 215 -5.04 5.20 21.86
N ILE A 216 -6.17 4.54 22.08
CA ILE A 216 -7.46 5.21 22.26
C ILE A 216 -7.39 6.19 23.43
N ARG A 217 -6.89 5.75 24.59
CA ARG A 217 -6.78 6.63 25.77
C ARG A 217 -5.83 7.81 25.52
N ASN A 218 -4.76 7.62 24.75
CA ASN A 218 -3.86 8.68 24.34
C ASN A 218 -4.58 9.71 23.43
N TRP A 219 -5.32 9.25 22.43
CA TRP A 219 -6.11 10.12 21.54
C TRP A 219 -7.23 10.86 22.27
N MET A 220 -7.89 10.23 23.25
CA MET A 220 -8.85 10.92 24.11
C MET A 220 -8.22 12.09 24.88
N LYS A 221 -6.98 11.91 25.38
CA LYS A 221 -6.29 12.92 26.18
C LYS A 221 -5.69 14.04 25.34
N ASN A 222 -5.04 13.70 24.23
CA ASN A 222 -4.20 14.62 23.46
C ASN A 222 -4.87 15.09 22.16
N GLY A 223 -6.02 14.52 21.80
CA GLY A 223 -6.66 14.72 20.51
C GLY A 223 -6.01 13.90 19.39
N LYS A 224 -6.74 13.78 18.28
CA LYS A 224 -6.25 13.23 17.01
C LYS A 224 -7.03 13.85 15.86
N GLU A 225 -6.38 13.98 14.71
CA GLU A 225 -6.98 14.58 13.53
C GLU A 225 -8.09 13.70 12.94
N ILE A 226 -9.20 14.32 12.52
CA ILE A 226 -10.29 13.66 11.80
C ILE A 226 -9.78 13.04 10.49
N GLY A 227 -10.26 11.84 10.17
CA GLY A 227 -9.84 11.03 9.04
C GLY A 227 -8.59 10.19 9.31
N THR A 228 -8.07 10.20 10.54
CA THR A 228 -7.08 9.20 10.99
C THR A 228 -7.75 7.85 11.13
N SER A 229 -7.19 6.80 10.54
CA SER A 229 -7.63 5.40 10.63
C SER A 229 -6.43 4.50 10.90
N PHE A 230 -6.42 3.82 12.05
CA PHE A 230 -5.41 2.82 12.39
C PHE A 230 -6.03 1.43 12.43
N LYS A 231 -5.33 0.42 11.89
CA LYS A 231 -5.79 -0.96 11.80
C LYS A 231 -4.88 -1.93 12.53
N PHE A 232 -5.48 -2.85 13.27
CA PHE A 232 -4.80 -3.87 14.06
C PHE A 232 -5.44 -5.23 13.80
N HIS A 233 -4.66 -6.24 13.41
CA HIS A 233 -5.21 -7.57 13.16
C HIS A 233 -5.76 -8.19 14.46
N ASP A 234 -7.03 -8.57 14.49
CA ASP A 234 -7.58 -9.32 15.62
C ASP A 234 -7.16 -10.79 15.46
N TYR A 235 -6.39 -11.32 16.41
CA TYR A 235 -5.93 -12.71 16.35
C TYR A 235 -7.11 -13.69 16.37
N GLU A 236 -6.87 -14.98 16.07
CA GLU A 236 -7.92 -16.01 15.98
C GLU A 236 -8.79 -16.13 17.26
N ASP A 237 -8.29 -15.69 18.42
CA ASP A 237 -9.00 -15.68 19.70
C ASP A 237 -9.84 -14.41 19.96
N ASN A 238 -9.84 -13.44 19.04
CA ASN A 238 -10.41 -12.09 19.21
C ASN A 238 -9.90 -11.36 20.46
N GLY A 239 -8.67 -11.65 20.90
CA GLY A 239 -8.14 -11.17 22.17
C GLY A 239 -8.06 -9.64 22.26
N VAL A 240 -7.81 -8.97 21.13
CA VAL A 240 -7.71 -7.51 21.07
C VAL A 240 -9.09 -6.88 21.21
N MET A 241 -10.08 -7.36 20.45
CA MET A 241 -11.45 -6.87 20.52
C MET A 241 -12.09 -7.14 21.89
N HIS A 242 -11.86 -8.32 22.47
CA HIS A 242 -12.34 -8.65 23.81
C HIS A 242 -11.79 -7.67 24.87
N LEU A 243 -10.49 -7.34 24.80
CA LEU A 243 -9.89 -6.38 25.73
C LEU A 243 -10.46 -4.97 25.54
N LEU A 244 -10.64 -4.52 24.31
CA LEU A 244 -11.28 -3.22 24.00
C LEU A 244 -12.69 -3.15 24.60
N LEU A 245 -13.53 -4.17 24.37
CA LEU A 245 -14.88 -4.24 24.92
C LEU A 245 -14.91 -4.28 26.45
N LYS A 246 -13.91 -4.89 27.08
CA LYS A 246 -13.79 -4.95 28.55
C LYS A 246 -13.40 -3.60 29.14
N GLU A 247 -12.39 -2.95 28.56
CA GLU A 247 -11.76 -1.73 29.09
C GLU A 247 -12.51 -0.44 28.72
N LEU A 248 -13.33 -0.49 27.68
CA LEU A 248 -14.10 0.64 27.12
C LEU A 248 -15.59 0.32 27.03
N LYS A 249 -16.09 -0.53 27.93
CA LYS A 249 -17.46 -1.04 27.95
C LYS A 249 -18.52 0.07 27.96
N GLU A 250 -18.21 1.20 28.60
CA GLU A 250 -19.08 2.38 28.70
C GLU A 250 -19.32 3.06 27.34
N PHE A 251 -18.47 2.80 26.35
CA PHE A 251 -18.56 3.38 24.99
C PHE A 251 -19.17 2.42 23.98
N LYS A 252 -19.71 1.29 24.43
CA LYS A 252 -20.34 0.29 23.57
C LYS A 252 -21.64 0.84 22.98
N THR A 253 -21.81 0.70 21.68
CA THR A 253 -23.06 1.03 21.01
C THR A 253 -24.06 -0.11 21.11
N GLU A 254 -25.32 0.24 21.34
CA GLU A 254 -26.45 -0.69 21.19
C GLU A 254 -26.63 -1.02 19.70
N SER A 255 -26.66 -2.31 19.37
CA SER A 255 -26.72 -2.75 17.97
C SER A 255 -28.11 -2.53 17.39
N ASP A 256 -28.25 -1.62 16.42
CA ASP A 256 -29.39 -1.67 15.50
C ASP A 256 -29.13 -2.76 14.47
N HIS A 257 -29.92 -3.84 14.53
CA HIS A 257 -29.79 -5.08 13.75
C HIS A 257 -29.95 -4.92 12.21
N HIS A 258 -29.85 -3.70 11.67
CA HIS A 258 -30.14 -3.40 10.26
C HIS A 258 -28.99 -2.75 9.47
N SER A 259 -27.81 -2.55 10.05
CA SER A 259 -26.65 -2.04 9.29
C SER A 259 -25.34 -2.71 9.68
N ARG A 260 -24.59 -3.21 8.68
CA ARG A 260 -23.21 -3.72 8.82
C ARG A 260 -22.18 -2.61 9.07
N VAL A 261 -22.62 -1.35 9.26
CA VAL A 261 -21.78 -0.15 9.33
C VAL A 261 -21.92 0.56 10.69
N THR A 262 -22.50 -0.10 11.70
CA THR A 262 -22.49 0.46 13.06
C THR A 262 -21.13 0.19 13.70
N PRO A 263 -20.40 1.23 14.17
CA PRO A 263 -19.21 1.01 14.99
C PRO A 263 -19.60 0.21 16.24
N ILE A 264 -18.69 -0.61 16.75
CA ILE A 264 -18.85 -1.42 17.96
C ILE A 264 -18.64 -0.56 19.22
N LEU A 265 -17.69 0.38 19.16
CA LEU A 265 -17.44 1.39 20.19
C LEU A 265 -17.46 2.79 19.55
N ARG A 266 -18.02 3.76 20.27
CA ARG A 266 -17.92 5.19 19.97
C ARG A 266 -17.28 5.92 21.14
N VAL A 267 -16.00 6.23 21.01
CA VAL A 267 -15.22 6.85 22.09
C VAL A 267 -15.06 8.34 21.81
N PRO A 268 -15.68 9.23 22.59
CA PRO A 268 -15.57 10.67 22.37
C PRO A 268 -14.12 11.13 22.63
N ILE A 269 -13.59 11.96 21.72
CA ILE A 269 -12.33 12.69 21.94
C ILE A 269 -12.65 14.09 22.48
N ASN A 270 -13.56 14.80 21.82
CA ASN A 270 -14.01 16.14 22.19
C ASN A 270 -15.42 16.41 21.59
N SER A 271 -15.90 17.66 21.66
CA SER A 271 -17.22 18.03 21.14
C SER A 271 -17.39 17.88 19.62
N PHE A 272 -16.29 17.75 18.86
CA PHE A 272 -16.28 17.72 17.40
C PHE A 272 -15.78 16.41 16.82
N SER A 273 -15.13 15.53 17.59
CA SER A 273 -14.68 14.24 17.10
C SER A 273 -14.82 13.09 18.10
N GLU A 274 -15.03 11.90 17.53
CA GLU A 274 -15.09 10.62 18.24
C GLU A 274 -14.31 9.54 17.47
N ILE A 275 -13.90 8.48 18.16
CA ILE A 275 -13.24 7.31 17.59
C ILE A 275 -14.31 6.24 17.38
N HIS A 276 -14.45 5.79 16.15
CA HIS A 276 -15.24 4.63 15.78
C HIS A 276 -14.33 3.41 15.77
N VAL A 277 -14.65 2.43 16.61
CA VAL A 277 -13.99 1.12 16.60
C VAL A 277 -14.91 0.13 15.92
N SER A 278 -14.44 -0.53 14.87
CA SER A 278 -15.19 -1.53 14.11
C SER A 278 -14.30 -2.70 13.72
N LYS A 279 -14.87 -3.74 13.10
CA LYS A 279 -14.14 -4.87 12.55
C LYS A 279 -14.40 -4.96 11.05
N ASP A 280 -13.35 -5.07 10.24
CA ASP A 280 -13.48 -5.22 8.79
C ASP A 280 -13.60 -6.70 8.36
N SER A 281 -13.69 -6.95 7.05
CA SER A 281 -13.89 -8.29 6.50
C SER A 281 -12.69 -9.23 6.64
N GLU A 282 -11.51 -8.68 6.95
CA GLU A 282 -10.25 -9.42 7.06
C GLU A 282 -9.82 -9.55 8.53
N ASP A 283 -10.78 -9.48 9.45
CA ASP A 283 -10.59 -9.53 10.90
C ASP A 283 -9.71 -8.40 11.50
N TYR A 284 -9.50 -7.29 10.79
CA TYR A 284 -8.84 -6.13 11.38
C TYR A 284 -9.80 -5.31 12.21
N ILE A 285 -9.33 -4.91 13.39
CA ILE A 285 -9.93 -3.85 14.18
C ILE A 285 -9.55 -2.52 13.53
N VAL A 286 -10.56 -1.75 13.14
CA VAL A 286 -10.39 -0.44 12.53
C VAL A 286 -10.79 0.62 13.56
N MET A 287 -9.84 1.48 13.90
CA MET A 287 -10.05 2.65 14.75
C MET A 287 -9.97 3.91 13.90
N GLU A 288 -11.11 4.54 13.65
CA GLU A 288 -11.22 5.72 12.79
C GLU A 288 -11.70 6.94 13.58
N VAL A 289 -11.02 8.07 13.43
CA VAL A 289 -11.42 9.35 14.03
C VAL A 289 -12.35 10.06 13.07
N VAL A 290 -13.60 10.25 13.48
CA VAL A 290 -14.66 10.84 12.66
C VAL A 290 -15.25 12.08 13.34
N PRO A 291 -15.92 12.98 12.59
CA PRO A 291 -16.66 14.07 13.20
C PRO A 291 -17.81 13.55 14.07
N THR A 292 -18.05 14.19 15.21
CA THR A 292 -19.22 13.88 16.03
C THR A 292 -20.48 14.23 15.24
N THR A 293 -21.33 13.23 15.00
CA THR A 293 -22.65 13.48 14.40
C THR A 293 -23.53 14.15 15.46
N SER A 294 -23.65 15.48 15.38
CA SER A 294 -24.72 16.19 16.07
C SER A 294 -26.03 15.55 15.59
N LYS A 295 -26.75 14.88 16.51
CA LYS A 295 -28.20 14.79 16.36
C LYS A 295 -28.67 16.24 16.31
N ARG A 296 -28.93 16.76 15.11
CA ARG A 296 -29.81 17.93 15.01
C ARG A 296 -31.15 17.42 15.50
N ASP A 297 -31.55 17.90 16.67
CA ASP A 297 -32.91 17.78 17.16
C ASP A 297 -33.84 18.26 16.04
N ASN A 298 -34.48 17.30 15.37
CA ASN A 298 -35.73 17.56 14.66
C ASN A 298 -36.81 17.68 15.74
N ASP A 299 -36.72 18.73 16.53
CA ASP A 299 -37.78 19.19 17.42
C ASP A 299 -38.16 20.60 16.96
N ALA A 300 -38.52 20.71 15.69
CA ALA A 300 -39.29 21.84 15.18
C ALA A 300 -40.75 21.51 15.41
N THR A 301 -41.18 21.79 16.65
CA THR A 301 -42.46 22.44 16.97
C THR A 301 -43.47 22.45 15.81
N GLU A 302 -44.46 21.56 15.89
CA GLU A 302 -45.73 21.73 15.22
C GLU A 302 -46.36 23.05 15.72
N ASP A 303 -46.33 24.08 14.89
CA ASP A 303 -47.18 25.26 15.05
C ASP A 303 -48.58 24.94 14.46
N PRO A 304 -49.67 25.09 15.24
CA PRO A 304 -51.01 24.90 14.72
C PRO A 304 -51.58 26.20 14.10
N CYS A 305 -52.14 26.03 12.91
CA CYS A 305 -53.34 26.70 12.40
C CYS A 305 -53.29 28.16 11.86
N SER A 306 -53.68 28.24 10.58
CA SER A 306 -54.60 29.22 9.96
C SER A 306 -54.16 30.66 9.70
N SER A 307 -54.18 31.05 8.43
CA SER A 307 -55.09 32.13 7.98
C SER A 307 -55.26 32.15 6.45
N ASP A 308 -56.53 32.03 6.08
CA ASP A 308 -57.27 32.53 4.94
C ASP A 308 -56.61 32.93 3.62
N ARG A 309 -57.15 32.27 2.58
CA ARG A 309 -57.22 32.74 1.20
C ARG A 309 -57.95 34.09 1.12
N ALA A 310 -57.30 35.09 0.53
CA ALA A 310 -58.00 36.14 -0.18
C ALA A 310 -57.29 36.42 -1.52
N ARG A 311 -57.92 35.94 -2.60
CA ARG A 311 -57.68 36.42 -3.96
C ARG A 311 -58.16 37.86 -4.04
N GLN A 312 -57.32 38.79 -4.47
CA GLN A 312 -57.79 39.96 -5.21
C GLN A 312 -56.84 40.29 -6.36
N SER A 313 -57.50 40.47 -7.50
CA SER A 313 -57.05 40.62 -8.87
C SER A 313 -56.32 41.94 -9.11
N ARG A 314 -55.18 41.85 -9.81
CA ARG A 314 -54.55 42.97 -10.52
C ARG A 314 -55.21 43.15 -11.88
N THR A 315 -55.41 44.41 -12.28
CA THR A 315 -55.45 44.95 -13.66
C THR A 315 -55.42 46.48 -13.56
N PRO A 316 -55.01 47.23 -14.60
CA PRO A 316 -53.67 47.16 -15.20
C PRO A 316 -53.07 48.57 -15.43
N PHE A 317 -51.74 48.66 -15.49
CA PHE A 317 -50.99 49.43 -16.48
C PHE A 317 -49.66 48.72 -16.73
#